data_AF-A0A5B6YPD8-F1
#
_entry.id   AF-A0A5B6YPD8-F1
#
_cell.length_a   1.000
_cell.length_b   1.000
_cell.length_c   1.000
_cell.angle_alpha   90.00
_cell.angle_beta   90.00
_cell.angle_gamma   90.00
#
_symmetry.space_group_name_H-M   'P 1'
#
loop_
_entity.id
_entity.type
_entity.pdbx_description
1 polymer ?
#
loop_
_entity_poly.entity_id
_entity_poly.type
_entity_poly.pdbx_seq_one_letter_code
_entity_poly.pdbx_strand_id
1 'polypeptide(L)'
;VNLQQTPKDKKASLLIRGLVDKVIAGVMHFLNLWIPPYVRVDFFQISFTHFHSRSEKKYAKWALRIISVHGERAPLPFIKSVKVSFPERPQLKPAVLHQQPFLLKREMIKTRPLKMVVKLNFSNGCGCQSTSIEFPVNFEAPPTDSINQDKNVVIQKLRDTAIQDQCCGQFSIVEKKILSDPNKEITVYAIATNIVWYSGFAASSGLSEVNLESKRERKEVSLGNNGHLVKRREDVNATEIPMKKLKGH
;
A
#
# COMPACT_ATOMS: atom_id res chain seq x y z
N VAL A 1 -3.88 9.51 15.90
CA VAL A 1 -2.79 10.49 16.07
C VAL A 1 -1.51 9.70 16.25
N ASN A 2 -0.52 9.88 15.35
CA ASN A 2 0.77 9.21 15.49
C ASN A 2 1.70 10.15 16.27
N LEU A 3 1.85 9.93 17.56
CA LEU A 3 2.88 10.60 18.35
C LEU A 3 4.20 9.93 17.94
N GLN A 4 4.92 10.52 16.98
CA GLN A 4 6.24 10.02 16.61
C GLN A 4 7.11 9.98 17.88
N GLN A 5 7.75 8.85 18.10
CA GLN A 5 8.62 8.65 19.25
C GLN A 5 9.82 9.60 19.10
N THR A 6 9.87 10.63 19.93
CA THR A 6 11.04 11.52 19.97
C THR A 6 12.06 10.97 20.97
N PRO A 7 13.35 11.30 20.85
CA PRO A 7 14.39 10.90 21.81
C PRO A 7 14.10 11.33 23.26
N LYS A 8 13.17 12.28 23.47
CA LYS A 8 12.74 12.77 24.78
C LYS A 8 11.65 11.88 25.42
N ASP A 9 10.91 11.11 24.62
CA ASP A 9 9.74 10.35 25.08
C ASP A 9 10.08 8.90 25.40
N LYS A 10 10.61 8.66 26.61
CA LYS A 10 11.01 7.32 27.09
C LYS A 10 9.84 6.33 27.32
N LYS A 11 8.58 6.79 27.26
CA LYS A 11 7.37 5.99 27.59
C LYS A 11 6.20 6.15 26.61
N ALA A 12 6.38 6.83 25.48
CA ALA A 12 5.31 7.04 24.51
C ALA A 12 5.11 5.80 23.63
N SER A 13 4.48 4.75 24.16
CA SER A 13 4.02 3.58 23.41
C SER A 13 2.51 3.61 23.09
N LEU A 14 1.81 4.68 23.49
CA LEU A 14 0.36 4.80 23.31
C LEU A 14 0.01 5.22 21.88
N LEU A 15 -0.42 4.25 21.07
CA LEU A 15 -0.98 4.48 19.74
C LEU A 15 -2.51 4.66 19.83
N ILE A 16 -2.98 5.91 19.81
CA ILE A 16 -4.42 6.19 19.69
C ILE A 16 -4.82 6.19 18.22
N ARG A 17 -5.44 5.08 17.78
CA ARG A 17 -6.10 4.98 16.47
C ARG A 17 -7.48 5.62 16.55
N GLY A 18 -7.53 6.94 16.39
CA GLY A 18 -8.80 7.63 16.18
C GLY A 18 -9.44 7.11 14.89
N LEU A 19 -10.68 6.62 14.98
CA LEU A 19 -11.48 6.16 13.84
C LEU A 19 -12.04 7.37 13.06
N VAL A 20 -11.18 8.33 12.73
CA VAL A 20 -11.57 9.62 12.12
C VAL A 20 -12.35 9.37 10.84
N ASP A 21 -11.90 8.43 10.01
CA ASP A 21 -12.59 8.06 8.76
C ASP A 21 -14.01 7.55 9.01
N LYS A 22 -14.23 6.80 10.11
CA LYS A 22 -15.58 6.34 10.49
C LYS A 22 -16.44 7.48 11.04
N VAL A 23 -15.86 8.41 11.79
CA VAL A 23 -16.58 9.59 12.28
C VAL A 23 -17.01 10.47 11.10
N ILE A 24 -16.09 10.76 10.17
CA ILE A 24 -16.39 11.53 8.95
C ILE A 24 -17.42 10.81 8.09
N ALA A 25 -17.28 9.50 7.89
CA ALA A 25 -18.32 8.73 7.21
C ALA A 25 -19.68 8.88 7.91
N GLY A 26 -19.73 8.82 9.25
CA GLY A 26 -20.96 8.94 10.02
C GLY A 26 -21.60 10.31 9.91
N VAL A 27 -20.79 11.38 9.98
CA VAL A 27 -21.25 12.76 9.76
C VAL A 27 -21.79 12.93 8.35
N MET A 28 -21.08 12.44 7.33
CA MET A 28 -21.54 12.52 5.94
C MET A 28 -22.87 11.78 5.74
N HIS A 29 -23.01 10.60 6.34
CA HIS A 29 -24.26 9.86 6.33
C HIS A 29 -25.40 10.62 7.01
N PHE A 30 -25.16 11.20 8.20
CA PHE A 30 -26.14 12.02 8.93
C PHE A 30 -26.58 13.25 8.12
N LEU A 31 -25.65 13.88 7.40
CA LEU A 31 -25.92 15.03 6.53
C LEU A 31 -26.51 14.63 5.17
N ASN A 32 -26.74 13.33 4.92
CA ASN A 32 -27.16 12.79 3.63
C ASN A 32 -26.22 13.20 2.47
N LEU A 33 -24.93 13.27 2.75
CA LEU A 33 -23.87 13.57 1.80
C LEU A 33 -23.15 12.27 1.40
N TRP A 34 -22.87 12.15 0.12
CA TRP A 34 -22.11 11.02 -0.43
C TRP A 34 -20.61 11.35 -0.47
N ILE A 35 -19.78 10.45 0.05
CA ILE A 35 -18.33 10.54 -0.10
C ILE A 35 -17.95 9.83 -1.40
N PRO A 36 -17.40 10.53 -2.41
CA PRO A 36 -16.97 9.89 -3.63
C PRO A 36 -15.80 8.93 -3.34
N PRO A 37 -15.68 7.84 -4.12
CA PRO A 37 -14.56 6.92 -3.98
C PRO A 37 -13.23 7.64 -4.18
N TYR A 38 -12.25 7.31 -3.34
CA TYR A 38 -10.92 7.88 -3.44
C TYR A 38 -9.99 6.89 -4.15
N VAL A 39 -9.36 7.33 -5.23
CA VAL A 39 -8.33 6.55 -5.93
C VAL A 39 -6.94 7.11 -5.59
N ARG A 40 -6.14 6.27 -4.95
CA ARG A 40 -4.72 6.56 -4.71
C ARG A 40 -3.95 6.33 -6.01
N VAL A 41 -3.27 7.37 -6.48
CA VAL A 41 -2.38 7.31 -7.63
C VAL A 41 -0.95 7.52 -7.14
N ASP A 42 -0.08 6.54 -7.38
CA ASP A 42 1.35 6.65 -7.11
C ASP A 42 2.12 6.78 -8.43
N PHE A 43 3.36 7.26 -8.33
CA PHE A 43 4.23 7.48 -9.49
C PHE A 43 5.54 6.74 -9.35
N PHE A 44 6.07 6.28 -10.48
CA PHE A 44 7.41 5.74 -10.58
C PHE A 44 7.98 6.03 -11.96
N GLN A 45 9.29 5.85 -12.07
CA GLN A 45 10.03 6.08 -13.30
C GLN A 45 10.72 4.79 -13.72
N ILE A 46 10.56 4.41 -14.99
CA ILE A 46 11.41 3.43 -15.65
C ILE A 46 12.46 4.19 -16.44
N SER A 47 13.73 3.86 -16.24
CA SER A 47 14.82 4.33 -17.07
C SER A 47 15.49 3.16 -17.76
N PHE A 48 15.54 3.22 -19.08
CA PHE A 48 16.24 2.26 -19.92
C PHE A 48 17.44 2.96 -20.56
N THR A 49 18.64 2.47 -20.29
CA THR A 49 19.89 3.03 -20.83
C THR A 49 20.56 1.99 -21.70
N HIS A 50 20.86 2.36 -22.94
CA HIS A 50 21.69 1.59 -23.85
C HIS A 50 23.10 2.17 -23.84
N PHE A 51 24.08 1.33 -23.50
CA PHE A 51 25.49 1.70 -23.57
C PHE A 51 25.99 1.40 -24.97
N HIS A 52 26.20 2.45 -25.77
CA HIS A 52 26.80 2.29 -27.08
C HIS A 52 28.26 1.86 -26.89
N SER A 53 28.63 0.74 -27.51
CA SER A 53 30.04 0.35 -27.62
C SER A 53 30.55 0.87 -28.96
N ARG A 54 31.65 1.63 -28.99
CA ARG A 54 32.31 2.11 -30.22
C ARG A 54 32.71 1.00 -31.19
N SER A 55 32.79 -0.25 -30.72
CA SER A 55 33.00 -1.43 -31.55
C SER A 55 31.66 -2.00 -32.05
N GLU A 56 31.63 -2.50 -33.29
CA GLU A 56 30.54 -3.26 -33.94
C GLU A 56 30.24 -4.61 -33.25
N LYS A 57 30.05 -4.60 -31.92
CA LYS A 57 29.65 -5.80 -31.19
C LYS A 57 28.21 -6.12 -31.55
N LYS A 58 28.00 -7.37 -31.96
CA LYS A 58 26.70 -8.04 -32.14
C LYS A 58 25.76 -7.88 -30.92
N TYR A 59 26.36 -7.64 -29.75
CA TYR A 59 25.68 -7.49 -28.48
C TYR A 59 25.61 -6.02 -28.02
N ALA A 60 24.48 -5.66 -27.40
CA ALA A 60 24.23 -4.39 -26.75
C ALA A 60 24.18 -4.60 -25.23
N LYS A 61 24.96 -3.79 -24.50
CA LYS A 61 24.86 -3.69 -23.05
C LYS A 61 23.80 -2.66 -22.69
N TRP A 62 22.93 -3.02 -21.75
CA TRP A 62 21.84 -2.15 -21.34
C TRP A 62 21.57 -2.26 -19.85
N ALA A 63 20.92 -1.23 -19.31
CA ALA A 63 20.45 -1.17 -17.94
C ALA A 63 18.98 -0.73 -17.92
N LEU A 64 18.14 -1.49 -17.20
CA LEU A 64 16.79 -1.09 -16.80
C LEU A 64 16.81 -0.72 -15.33
N ARG A 65 16.28 0.45 -14.98
CA ARG A 65 16.12 0.94 -13.61
C ARG A 65 14.68 1.32 -13.36
N ILE A 66 14.12 0.88 -12.23
CA ILE A 66 12.83 1.34 -11.74
C ILE A 66 13.08 2.11 -10.44
N ILE A 67 12.76 3.41 -10.44
CA ILE A 67 13.08 4.35 -9.36
C ILE A 67 11.92 5.31 -9.07
N SER A 68 12.00 6.00 -7.94
CA SER A 68 11.04 7.06 -7.59
C SER A 68 11.20 8.26 -8.52
N VAL A 69 10.08 8.91 -8.83
CA VAL A 69 10.09 10.21 -9.53
C VAL A 69 10.76 11.31 -8.72
N HIS A 70 10.90 11.11 -7.41
CA HIS A 70 11.60 12.03 -6.50
C HIS A 70 13.11 11.79 -6.42
N GLY A 71 13.64 10.85 -7.20
CA GLY A 71 15.08 10.58 -7.32
C GLY A 71 15.49 9.16 -6.93
N GLU A 72 16.74 8.79 -7.24
CA GLU A 72 17.25 7.42 -7.09
C GLU A 72 17.38 6.97 -5.63
N ARG A 73 17.59 7.90 -4.70
CA ARG A 73 17.66 7.61 -3.25
C ARG A 73 16.28 7.62 -2.58
N ALA A 74 15.25 8.13 -3.27
CA ALA A 74 13.92 8.18 -2.70
C ALA A 74 13.26 6.80 -2.79
N PRO A 75 12.68 6.29 -1.70
CA PRO A 75 12.05 4.98 -1.69
C PRO A 75 10.80 4.95 -2.57
N LEU A 76 10.53 3.81 -3.18
CA LEU A 76 9.28 3.41 -3.81
C LEU A 76 8.55 2.44 -2.87
N PRO A 77 7.81 2.92 -1.86
CA PRO A 77 7.27 2.06 -0.81
C PRO A 77 6.16 1.12 -1.30
N PHE A 78 5.43 1.49 -2.36
CA PHE A 78 4.32 0.70 -2.89
C PHE A 78 4.78 -0.47 -3.78
N ILE A 79 6.06 -0.56 -4.14
CA ILE A 79 6.62 -1.66 -4.95
C ILE A 79 7.50 -2.55 -4.06
N LYS A 80 7.10 -3.80 -3.90
CA LYS A 80 7.82 -4.82 -3.11
C LYS A 80 8.95 -5.47 -3.91
N SER A 81 8.70 -5.78 -5.18
CA SER A 81 9.70 -6.36 -6.08
C SER A 81 9.32 -6.15 -7.53
N VAL A 82 10.31 -6.27 -8.43
CA VAL A 82 10.09 -6.16 -9.88
C VAL A 82 10.57 -7.45 -10.54
N LYS A 83 9.69 -8.11 -11.28
CA LYS A 83 10.04 -9.28 -12.12
C LYS A 83 10.14 -8.82 -13.57
N VAL A 84 11.30 -9.07 -14.19
CA VAL A 84 11.55 -8.80 -15.61
C VAL A 84 11.61 -10.12 -16.35
N SER A 85 10.85 -10.24 -17.43
CA SER A 85 10.78 -11.46 -18.26
C SER A 85 10.80 -11.15 -19.76
N PHE A 86 11.16 -12.15 -20.55
CA PHE A 86 11.43 -12.03 -21.98
C PHE A 86 10.62 -13.10 -22.74
N PRO A 87 9.30 -12.90 -22.93
CA PRO A 87 8.42 -13.92 -23.52
C PRO A 87 8.88 -14.38 -24.91
N GLU A 88 9.43 -13.47 -25.71
CA GLU A 88 9.89 -13.76 -27.08
C GLU A 88 11.29 -14.40 -27.13
N ARG A 89 11.98 -14.48 -25.99
CA ARG A 89 13.35 -15.01 -25.89
C ARG A 89 13.46 -15.95 -24.68
N PRO A 90 12.97 -17.20 -24.79
CA PRO A 90 12.99 -18.16 -23.68
C PRO A 90 14.40 -18.48 -23.16
N GLN A 91 15.44 -18.29 -23.98
CA GLN A 91 16.84 -18.42 -23.59
C GLN A 91 17.28 -17.37 -22.55
N LEU A 92 16.57 -16.24 -22.45
CA LEU A 92 16.86 -15.21 -21.46
C LEU A 92 16.12 -15.51 -20.17
N LYS A 93 16.88 -15.89 -19.14
CA LYS A 93 16.33 -16.17 -17.80
C LYS A 93 15.59 -14.93 -17.25
N PRO A 94 14.36 -15.06 -16.73
CA PRO A 94 13.73 -13.96 -16.00
C PRO A 94 14.57 -13.51 -14.80
N ALA A 95 14.40 -12.27 -14.35
CA ALA A 95 15.04 -11.74 -13.15
C ALA A 95 14.00 -11.21 -12.17
N VAL A 96 14.21 -11.40 -10.87
CA VAL A 96 13.40 -10.80 -9.82
C VAL A 96 14.29 -9.89 -8.98
N LEU A 97 13.92 -8.62 -8.90
CA LEU A 97 14.66 -7.56 -8.24
C LEU A 97 13.93 -7.20 -6.95
N HIS A 98 14.60 -7.37 -5.81
CA HIS A 98 14.04 -7.10 -4.48
C HIS A 98 14.58 -5.82 -3.83
N GLN A 99 15.70 -5.30 -4.36
CA GLN A 99 16.39 -4.13 -3.79
C GLN A 99 16.23 -2.92 -4.70
N GLN A 100 15.98 -1.76 -4.08
CA GLN A 100 15.90 -0.47 -4.75
C GLN A 100 17.29 0.18 -4.82
N PRO A 101 17.62 0.92 -5.90
CA PRO A 101 16.85 1.16 -7.11
C PRO A 101 16.82 -0.11 -7.98
N PHE A 102 15.63 -0.64 -8.32
CA PHE A 102 15.50 -1.95 -8.96
C PHE A 102 16.21 -1.96 -10.30
N LEU A 103 17.44 -2.50 -10.31
CA LEU A 103 18.39 -2.38 -11.41
C LEU A 103 18.65 -3.76 -12.03
N LEU A 104 18.44 -3.84 -13.34
CA LEU A 104 18.85 -4.98 -14.15
C LEU A 104 19.83 -4.52 -15.21
N LYS A 105 21.05 -5.08 -15.18
CA LYS A 105 22.06 -4.88 -16.23
C LYS A 105 22.27 -6.19 -16.97
N ARG A 106 22.20 -6.16 -18.30
CA ARG A 106 22.44 -7.34 -19.15
C ARG A 106 23.03 -6.95 -20.50
N GLU A 107 23.39 -7.98 -21.23
CA GLU A 107 23.86 -7.91 -22.59
C GLU A 107 22.95 -8.78 -23.48
N MET A 108 22.50 -8.24 -24.61
CA MET A 108 21.58 -8.93 -25.53
C MET A 108 21.99 -8.67 -26.99
N ILE A 109 21.67 -9.60 -27.89
CA ILE A 109 21.90 -9.42 -29.33
C ILE A 109 20.99 -8.30 -29.87
N LYS A 110 21.59 -7.39 -30.66
CA LYS A 110 20.95 -6.18 -31.23
C LYS A 110 19.90 -6.48 -32.32
N THR A 111 20.15 -7.52 -33.11
CA THR A 111 19.56 -7.74 -34.45
C THR A 111 18.05 -7.96 -34.52
N ARG A 112 17.33 -7.99 -33.39
CA ARG A 112 15.86 -8.11 -33.38
C ARG A 112 15.27 -7.31 -32.23
N PRO A 113 14.25 -6.48 -32.49
CA PRO A 113 13.41 -5.93 -31.44
C PRO A 113 12.83 -7.05 -30.59
N LEU A 114 12.55 -6.75 -29.32
CA LEU A 114 11.87 -7.69 -28.44
C LEU A 114 10.93 -6.97 -27.47
N LYS A 115 9.92 -7.67 -27.00
CA LYS A 115 9.09 -7.23 -25.87
C LYS A 115 9.65 -7.75 -24.56
N MET A 116 9.95 -6.83 -23.66
CA MET A 116 10.29 -7.12 -22.27
C MET A 116 9.06 -6.86 -21.40
N VAL A 117 8.72 -7.79 -20.52
CA VAL A 117 7.60 -7.62 -19.59
C VAL A 117 8.14 -7.30 -18.21
N VAL A 118 7.80 -6.10 -17.72
CA VAL A 118 8.15 -5.60 -16.38
C VAL A 118 6.93 -5.75 -15.48
N LYS A 119 6.91 -6.82 -14.67
CA LYS A 119 5.88 -7.08 -13.67
C LYS A 119 6.25 -6.42 -12.35
N LEU A 120 5.47 -5.44 -11.92
CA LEU A 120 5.60 -4.79 -10.61
C LEU A 120 4.77 -5.56 -9.60
N ASN A 121 5.40 -6.10 -8.56
CA ASN A 121 4.69 -6.71 -7.43
C ASN A 121 4.55 -5.67 -6.33
N PHE A 122 3.33 -5.40 -5.90
CA PHE A 122 3.04 -4.36 -4.95
C PHE A 122 3.28 -4.78 -3.50
N SER A 123 3.50 -3.79 -2.66
CA SER A 123 3.59 -3.95 -1.21
C SER A 123 2.22 -4.20 -0.60
N ASN A 124 2.21 -4.68 0.64
CA ASN A 124 0.99 -4.81 1.42
C ASN A 124 0.31 -3.44 1.54
N GLY A 125 -1.01 -3.42 1.38
CA GLY A 125 -1.80 -2.19 1.42
C GLY A 125 -2.18 -1.63 0.05
N CYS A 126 -1.67 -2.15 -1.07
CA CYS A 126 -2.22 -1.88 -2.40
C CYS A 126 -3.47 -2.74 -2.67
N GLY A 127 -4.39 -2.23 -3.48
CA GLY A 127 -5.66 -2.90 -3.83
C GLY A 127 -5.51 -4.05 -4.83
N CYS A 128 -4.33 -4.24 -5.42
CA CYS A 128 -3.99 -5.40 -6.25
C CYS A 128 -2.59 -5.92 -5.91
N GLN A 129 -2.28 -7.15 -6.31
CA GLN A 129 -1.00 -7.80 -6.00
C GLN A 129 0.13 -7.38 -6.95
N SER A 130 -0.20 -7.12 -8.23
CA SER A 130 0.80 -6.80 -9.24
C SER A 130 0.18 -6.19 -10.50
N THR A 131 0.98 -5.47 -11.27
CA THR A 131 0.66 -5.10 -12.66
C THR A 131 1.81 -5.49 -13.59
N SER A 132 1.55 -5.60 -14.89
CA SER A 132 2.59 -5.90 -15.89
C SER A 132 2.61 -4.83 -16.97
N ILE A 133 3.82 -4.36 -17.28
CA ILE A 133 4.07 -3.34 -18.29
C ILE A 133 4.84 -3.99 -19.43
N GLU A 134 4.27 -3.92 -20.62
CA GLU A 134 4.99 -4.27 -21.85
C GLU A 134 5.94 -3.12 -22.21
N PHE A 135 7.23 -3.44 -22.26
CA PHE A 135 8.29 -2.50 -22.57
C PHE A 135 8.97 -2.95 -23.87
N PRO A 136 8.68 -2.31 -25.01
CA PRO A 136 9.34 -2.63 -26.27
C PRO A 136 10.80 -2.22 -26.22
N VAL A 137 11.70 -3.12 -26.60
CA VAL A 137 13.14 -2.87 -26.69
C VAL A 137 13.57 -3.00 -28.13
N ASN A 138 14.07 -1.90 -28.69
CA ASN A 138 14.71 -1.88 -30.01
C ASN A 138 16.06 -1.15 -29.90
N PHE A 139 17.13 -1.81 -30.34
CA PHE A 139 18.48 -1.25 -30.30
C PHE A 139 18.87 -0.52 -31.59
N GLU A 140 18.11 -0.72 -32.67
CA GLU A 140 18.43 -0.23 -34.02
C GLU A 140 17.53 0.94 -34.42
N ALA A 141 16.27 0.95 -34.01
CA ALA A 141 15.40 2.10 -34.23
C ALA A 141 15.68 3.22 -33.21
N PRO A 142 15.57 4.50 -33.62
CA PRO A 142 15.53 5.60 -32.67
C PRO A 142 14.36 5.39 -31.71
N PRO A 143 14.53 5.76 -30.42
CA PRO A 143 13.45 5.68 -29.45
C PRO A 143 12.26 6.54 -29.89
N THR A 144 11.04 6.08 -29.57
CA THR A 144 9.77 6.74 -29.92
C THR A 144 9.68 8.14 -29.34
N ASP A 145 8.97 9.04 -30.02
CA ASP A 145 8.78 10.45 -29.65
C ASP A 145 8.62 10.74 -28.16
N SER A 146 9.09 11.92 -27.75
CA SER A 146 8.86 12.44 -26.42
C SER A 146 7.35 12.63 -26.19
N ILE A 147 6.89 12.19 -25.02
CA ILE A 147 5.50 12.35 -24.60
C ILE A 147 5.52 13.31 -23.42
N ASN A 148 4.77 14.39 -23.50
CA ASN A 148 4.53 15.27 -22.37
C ASN A 148 3.04 15.58 -22.33
N GLN A 149 2.33 14.95 -21.39
CA GLN A 149 0.91 15.15 -21.19
C GLN A 149 0.68 16.00 -19.93
N ASP A 150 -0.44 16.72 -19.89
CA ASP A 150 -0.87 17.37 -18.66
C ASP A 150 -1.11 16.30 -17.58
N LYS A 151 -0.28 16.35 -16.53
CA LYS A 151 -0.31 15.41 -15.41
C LYS A 151 -1.69 15.32 -14.80
N ASN A 152 -2.40 16.44 -14.65
CA ASN A 152 -3.70 16.47 -14.01
C ASN A 152 -4.75 15.74 -14.84
N VAL A 153 -4.73 15.91 -16.16
CA VAL A 153 -5.63 15.23 -17.09
C VAL A 153 -5.38 13.71 -17.07
N VAL A 154 -4.12 13.29 -17.09
CA VAL A 154 -3.75 11.86 -17.03
C VAL A 154 -4.20 11.23 -15.72
N ILE A 155 -3.94 11.92 -14.59
CA ILE A 155 -4.34 11.44 -13.26
C ILE A 155 -5.87 11.34 -13.19
N GLN A 156 -6.60 12.36 -13.63
CA GLN A 156 -8.05 12.36 -13.55
C GLN A 156 -8.65 11.22 -14.39
N LYS A 157 -8.22 11.08 -15.64
CA LYS A 157 -8.64 9.97 -16.50
C LYS A 157 -8.34 8.60 -15.89
N LEU A 158 -7.16 8.44 -15.28
CA LEU A 158 -6.78 7.20 -14.62
C LEU A 158 -7.67 6.91 -13.40
N ARG A 159 -8.03 7.93 -12.62
CA ARG A 159 -8.96 7.77 -11.50
C ARG A 159 -10.35 7.36 -11.98
N ASP A 160 -10.88 8.04 -13.00
CA ASP A 160 -12.21 7.77 -13.54
C ASP A 160 -12.30 6.35 -14.09
N THR A 161 -11.27 5.93 -14.84
CA THR A 161 -11.19 4.56 -15.41
C THR A 161 -11.08 3.51 -14.30
N ALA A 162 -10.26 3.77 -13.27
CA ALA A 162 -10.13 2.84 -12.13
C ALA A 162 -11.44 2.71 -11.34
N ILE A 163 -12.20 3.79 -11.17
CA ILE A 163 -13.53 3.77 -10.53
C ILE A 163 -14.53 3.01 -11.39
N GLN A 164 -14.58 3.31 -12.69
CA GLN A 164 -15.51 2.69 -13.63
C GLN A 164 -15.29 1.18 -13.73
N ASP A 165 -14.03 0.75 -13.88
CA ASP A 165 -13.67 -0.67 -14.00
C ASP A 165 -13.55 -1.38 -12.64
N GLN A 166 -13.64 -0.63 -11.54
CA GLN A 166 -13.45 -1.10 -10.17
C GLN A 166 -12.14 -1.88 -9.97
N CYS A 167 -11.07 -1.47 -10.67
CA CYS A 167 -9.84 -2.24 -10.79
C CYS A 167 -8.59 -1.42 -10.45
N CYS A 168 -7.74 -1.97 -9.59
CA CYS A 168 -6.43 -1.41 -9.27
C CYS A 168 -5.35 -1.96 -10.22
N GLY A 169 -4.21 -1.25 -10.30
CA GLY A 169 -3.06 -1.66 -11.11
C GLY A 169 -3.10 -1.13 -12.55
N GLN A 170 -4.16 -0.39 -12.91
CA GLN A 170 -4.20 0.41 -14.13
C GLN A 170 -3.13 1.50 -14.09
N PHE A 171 -2.49 1.76 -15.21
CA PHE A 171 -1.42 2.74 -15.31
C PHE A 171 -1.49 3.52 -16.62
N SER A 172 -0.90 4.71 -16.60
CA SER A 172 -0.79 5.60 -17.75
C SER A 172 0.60 6.22 -17.80
N ILE A 173 1.10 6.47 -19.02
CA ILE A 173 2.35 7.21 -19.22
C ILE A 173 2.06 8.70 -19.05
N VAL A 174 2.78 9.34 -18.14
CA VAL A 174 2.68 10.78 -17.88
C VAL A 174 3.67 11.54 -18.73
N GLU A 175 4.90 11.04 -18.77
CA GLU A 175 6.01 11.69 -19.43
C GLU A 175 6.96 10.65 -20.01
N LYS A 176 7.48 10.89 -21.20
CA LYS A 176 8.55 10.13 -21.84
C LYS A 176 9.60 11.11 -22.37
N LYS A 177 10.82 10.99 -21.84
CA LYS A 177 11.99 11.78 -22.20
C LYS A 177 13.05 10.88 -22.81
N ILE A 178 13.67 11.34 -23.89
CA ILE A 178 14.81 10.69 -24.53
C ILE A 178 16.02 11.59 -24.35
N LEU A 179 17.12 10.99 -23.93
CA LEU A 179 18.43 11.64 -23.83
C LEU A 179 19.39 10.92 -24.78
N SER A 180 20.10 11.68 -25.60
CA SER A 180 20.88 11.13 -26.72
C SER A 180 22.29 10.67 -26.34
N ASP A 181 22.81 11.05 -25.16
CA ASP A 181 24.15 10.67 -24.72
C ASP A 181 24.24 10.43 -23.19
N PRO A 182 24.36 9.17 -22.71
CA PRO A 182 24.10 7.94 -23.47
C PRO A 182 22.63 7.83 -23.88
N ASN A 183 22.32 7.02 -24.90
CA ASN A 183 20.94 6.78 -25.32
C ASN A 183 20.12 6.22 -24.15
N LYS A 184 19.30 7.08 -23.55
CA LYS A 184 18.58 6.83 -22.30
C LYS A 184 17.14 7.28 -22.48
N GLU A 185 16.25 6.32 -22.38
CA GLU A 185 14.81 6.53 -22.31
C GLU A 185 14.40 6.60 -20.84
N ILE A 186 13.61 7.63 -20.51
CA ILE A 186 13.03 7.83 -19.19
C ILE A 186 11.53 7.96 -19.36
N THR A 187 10.78 7.06 -18.74
CA THR A 187 9.31 7.06 -18.78
C THR A 187 8.77 7.15 -17.38
N VAL A 188 7.94 8.15 -17.11
CA VAL A 188 7.21 8.34 -15.86
C VAL A 188 5.83 7.76 -16.01
N TYR A 189 5.46 6.89 -15.08
CA TYR A 189 4.17 6.23 -15.02
C TYR A 189 3.38 6.73 -13.82
N ALA A 190 2.08 6.94 -14.02
CA ALA A 190 1.09 7.04 -12.97
C ALA A 190 0.37 5.69 -12.84
N ILE A 191 0.11 5.24 -11.62
CA ILE A 191 -0.57 3.97 -11.37
C ILE A 191 -1.61 4.08 -10.26
N ALA A 192 -2.82 3.58 -10.52
CA ALA A 192 -3.87 3.49 -9.52
C ALA A 192 -3.59 2.31 -8.59
N THR A 193 -3.10 2.58 -7.39
CA THR A 193 -2.66 1.53 -6.44
C THR A 193 -3.77 1.09 -5.50
N ASN A 194 -4.75 1.96 -5.22
CA ASN A 194 -5.89 1.68 -4.35
C ASN A 194 -7.15 2.40 -4.82
N ILE A 195 -8.29 1.76 -4.60
CA ILE A 195 -9.61 2.39 -4.66
C ILE A 195 -10.24 2.20 -3.28
N VAL A 196 -10.60 3.30 -2.63
CA VAL A 196 -11.24 3.32 -1.32
C VAL A 196 -12.69 3.73 -1.51
N TRP A 197 -13.59 2.79 -1.25
CA TRP A 197 -15.03 3.01 -1.26
C TRP A 197 -15.49 3.32 0.15
N TYR A 198 -16.28 4.38 0.27
CA TYR A 198 -17.02 4.69 1.48
C TYR A 198 -18.47 4.23 1.25
N SER A 199 -18.68 2.92 1.29
CA SER A 199 -20.05 2.39 1.31
C SER A 199 -20.70 2.78 2.62
N GLY A 200 -21.93 3.32 2.55
CA GLY A 200 -22.70 3.76 3.71
C GLY A 200 -22.80 2.68 4.78
N PHE A 201 -23.08 3.11 6.00
CA PHE A 201 -23.37 2.25 7.15
C PHE A 201 -24.61 1.38 6.84
N ALA A 202 -24.45 0.34 6.02
CA ALA A 202 -25.33 -0.80 6.08
C ALA A 202 -25.19 -1.32 7.51
N ALA A 203 -26.26 -1.17 8.27
CA ALA A 203 -26.34 -1.49 9.69
C ALA A 203 -25.59 -2.79 9.98
N SER A 204 -24.40 -2.69 10.57
CA SER A 204 -23.88 -3.80 11.35
C SER A 204 -24.77 -3.86 12.58
N SER A 205 -25.85 -4.63 12.49
CA SER A 205 -26.55 -5.22 13.62
C SER A 205 -25.51 -5.99 14.43
N GLY A 206 -24.95 -5.32 15.43
CA GLY A 206 -23.84 -5.82 16.23
C GLY A 206 -23.24 -4.77 17.15
N LEU A 207 -24.01 -3.74 17.53
CA LEU A 207 -23.78 -3.03 18.77
C LEU A 207 -24.61 -3.75 19.81
N SER A 208 -24.00 -4.72 20.49
CA SER A 208 -24.48 -5.15 21.80
C SER A 208 -24.57 -3.91 22.68
N GLU A 209 -25.79 -3.58 23.11
CA GLU A 209 -26.05 -2.57 24.14
C GLU A 209 -25.09 -2.80 25.30
N VAL A 210 -24.13 -1.89 25.46
CA VAL A 210 -23.40 -1.78 26.72
C VAL A 210 -24.37 -1.12 27.68
N ASN A 211 -25.16 -1.95 28.36
CA ASN A 211 -26.11 -1.53 29.37
C ASN A 211 -25.31 -1.00 30.57
N LEU A 212 -25.11 0.31 30.63
CA LEU A 212 -24.48 0.99 31.76
C LEU A 212 -25.55 1.19 32.84
N GLU A 213 -25.88 0.12 33.57
CA GLU A 213 -26.70 0.25 34.77
C GLU A 213 -25.91 1.00 35.85
N SER A 214 -26.17 2.30 35.95
CA SER A 214 -25.75 3.12 37.08
C SER A 214 -26.64 2.83 38.28
N LYS A 215 -26.21 1.89 39.14
CA LYS A 215 -26.77 1.77 40.50
C LYS A 215 -26.38 3.00 41.33
N ARG A 216 -27.21 4.06 41.26
CA ARG A 216 -27.29 5.08 42.31
C ARG A 216 -28.42 4.68 43.25
N GLU A 217 -28.06 4.08 44.38
CA GLU A 217 -28.98 3.85 45.50
C GLU A 217 -29.56 5.20 45.97
N ARG A 218 -30.86 5.41 45.75
CA ARG A 218 -31.66 6.35 46.53
C ARG A 218 -32.20 5.59 47.74
N LYS A 219 -31.72 5.96 48.93
CA LYS A 219 -32.38 5.66 50.20
C LYS A 219 -33.66 6.48 50.28
N GLU A 220 -34.81 5.83 50.30
CA GLU A 220 -36.04 6.39 50.84
C GLU A 220 -36.69 5.37 51.79
N VAL A 221 -37.03 5.88 52.98
CA VAL A 221 -37.54 5.17 54.14
C VAL A 221 -39.06 5.08 54.04
N SER A 222 -39.65 3.92 54.32
CA SER A 222 -41.02 3.86 54.87
C SER A 222 -41.25 2.58 55.70
N LEU A 223 -41.99 2.76 56.79
CA LEU A 223 -42.35 1.81 57.85
C LEU A 223 -43.41 0.78 57.39
N GLY A 224 -43.38 -0.41 57.99
CA GLY A 224 -44.63 -1.12 58.34
C GLY A 224 -44.67 -2.64 58.21
N ASN A 225 -44.49 -3.32 59.36
CA ASN A 225 -45.13 -4.55 59.83
C ASN A 225 -44.79 -5.97 59.30
N ASN A 226 -44.20 -6.73 60.25
CA ASN A 226 -44.45 -8.10 60.69
C ASN A 226 -44.24 -9.31 59.76
N GLY A 227 -43.35 -10.22 60.19
CA GLY A 227 -43.44 -11.65 59.83
C GLY A 227 -42.16 -12.49 59.95
N HIS A 228 -41.68 -12.72 61.18
CA HIS A 228 -40.91 -13.90 61.65
C HIS A 228 -39.56 -14.36 61.04
N LEU A 229 -38.61 -14.58 61.97
CA LEU A 229 -37.29 -15.21 61.84
C LEU A 229 -37.31 -16.64 61.26
N VAL A 230 -36.29 -17.00 60.46
CA VAL A 230 -35.39 -18.15 60.75
C VAL A 230 -33.95 -17.84 60.28
N LYS A 231 -33.02 -18.05 61.22
CA LYS A 231 -31.56 -17.95 61.15
C LYS A 231 -31.00 -19.29 60.63
N ARG A 232 -30.09 -19.29 59.66
CA ARG A 232 -29.03 -20.32 59.57
C ARG A 232 -27.73 -19.70 59.05
N ARG A 233 -26.75 -19.63 59.95
CA ARG A 233 -25.32 -19.56 59.66
C ARG A 233 -24.83 -20.99 59.51
N GLU A 234 -24.02 -21.25 58.50
CA GLU A 234 -22.95 -22.25 58.59
C GLU A 234 -21.69 -21.58 58.04
N ASP A 235 -20.73 -21.42 58.94
CA ASP A 235 -19.36 -20.99 58.69
C ASP A 235 -18.51 -22.18 58.18
N VAL A 236 -17.30 -21.83 57.72
CA VAL A 236 -16.08 -22.66 57.72
C VAL A 236 -15.82 -23.52 56.47
N ASN A 237 -14.95 -23.03 55.57
CA ASN A 237 -13.54 -23.45 55.58
C ASN A 237 -12.65 -22.64 54.60
N ALA A 238 -11.57 -22.10 55.16
CA ALA A 238 -10.44 -21.51 54.48
C ALA A 238 -9.30 -22.54 54.39
N THR A 239 -8.60 -22.61 53.26
CA THR A 239 -7.21 -23.10 53.15
C THR A 239 -6.68 -22.70 51.77
N GLU A 240 -6.03 -21.55 51.66
CA GLU A 240 -4.56 -21.36 51.62
C GLU A 240 -3.85 -21.88 50.36
N ILE A 241 -3.19 -20.91 49.70
CA ILE A 241 -2.24 -21.02 48.61
C ILE A 241 -0.87 -21.45 49.18
N PRO A 242 -0.04 -22.18 48.42
CA PRO A 242 1.40 -22.05 48.58
C PRO A 242 2.10 -21.61 47.29
N MET A 243 2.73 -20.43 47.36
CA MET A 243 3.88 -20.05 46.51
C MET A 243 5.16 -20.75 47.01
N LYS A 244 6.01 -21.21 46.09
CA LYS A 244 7.48 -21.41 46.17
C LYS A 244 7.93 -21.90 44.79
N LYS A 245 9.09 -21.58 44.20
CA LYS A 245 10.22 -20.67 44.47
C LYS A 245 11.10 -20.68 43.20
N LEU A 246 11.75 -19.56 42.89
CA LEU A 246 12.87 -19.48 41.93
C LEU A 246 14.08 -20.33 42.36
N LYS A 247 14.77 -20.90 41.36
CA LYS A 247 16.23 -21.06 41.14
C LYS A 247 16.37 -21.80 39.79
N GLY A 248 17.17 -21.43 38.80
CA GLY A 248 18.49 -20.81 38.80
C GLY A 248 19.51 -21.88 38.37
N HIS A 249 19.85 -21.90 37.08
CA HIS A 249 21.13 -22.34 36.50
C HIS A 249 21.29 -21.72 35.11
#